data_AF-A0A6B3GE80-F1
#
_entry.id   AF-A0A6B3GE80-F1
#
_cell.length_a   1.000
_cell.length_b   1.000
_cell.length_c   1.000
_cell.angle_alpha   90.00
_cell.angle_beta   90.00
_cell.angle_gamma   90.00
#
_symmetry.space_group_name_H-M   'P 1'
#
loop_
_entity.id
_entity.type
_entity.pdbx_description
1 polymer ?
#
loop_
_entity_poly.entity_id
_entity_poly.type
_entity_poly.pdbx_seq_one_letter_code
_entity_poly.pdbx_strand_id
1 'polypeptide(L)'
;DDPSHLEFEYVRRLAHVVDGAAEPGAPLDVLHLGGGALTLPRYVAATRPGSRQDVVDADRGLLGLVREHLPLPDGSGITLHAA
;
A
#
# COMPACT_ATOMS: atom_id res chain seq x y z
N ASP A 1 8.00 10.85 -3.85
CA ASP A 1 7.59 11.98 -2.98
C ASP A 1 6.09 12.15 -2.87
N ASP A 2 5.31 11.87 -3.94
CA ASP A 2 3.85 11.85 -3.88
C ASP A 2 3.30 10.42 -3.91
N PRO A 3 2.69 9.90 -2.82
CA PRO A 3 2.08 8.58 -2.79
C PRO A 3 0.76 8.47 -3.58
N SER A 4 0.17 9.60 -4.01
CA SER A 4 -1.02 9.63 -4.85
C SER A 4 -0.71 9.51 -6.36
N HIS A 5 0.56 9.71 -6.75
CA HIS A 5 1.00 9.53 -8.13
C HIS A 5 1.21 8.05 -8.46
N LEU A 6 0.38 7.52 -9.35
CA LEU A 6 0.44 6.13 -9.80
C LEU A 6 0.84 6.08 -11.28
N GLU A 7 2.11 5.75 -11.54
CA GLU A 7 2.67 5.73 -12.89
C GLU A 7 2.04 4.65 -13.78
N PHE A 8 1.93 3.43 -13.25
CA PHE A 8 1.48 2.29 -14.02
C PHE A 8 -0.04 2.22 -14.09
N GLU A 9 -0.55 2.07 -15.31
CA GLU A 9 -1.99 2.05 -15.61
C GLU A 9 -2.75 0.97 -14.84
N TYR A 10 -2.17 -0.22 -14.71
CA TYR A 10 -2.82 -1.29 -13.94
C TYR A 10 -2.97 -0.94 -12.46
N VAL A 11 -2.01 -0.21 -11.87
CA VAL A 11 -2.08 0.22 -10.47
C VAL A 11 -3.17 1.27 -10.31
N ARG A 12 -3.34 2.16 -11.30
CA ARG A 12 -4.46 3.13 -11.33
C ARG A 12 -5.82 2.43 -11.38
N ARG A 13 -5.94 1.34 -12.15
CA ARG A 13 -7.18 0.52 -12.17
C ARG A 13 -7.48 -0.12 -10.82
N LEU A 14 -6.46 -0.67 -10.15
CA LEU A 14 -6.61 -1.23 -8.80
C LEU A 14 -7.01 -0.14 -7.79
N ALA A 15 -6.35 1.02 -7.84
CA ALA A 15 -6.69 2.16 -7.00
C ALA A 15 -8.14 2.62 -7.22
N HIS A 16 -8.63 2.64 -8.46
CA HIS A 16 -10.02 2.96 -8.74
C HIS A 16 -11.02 2.00 -8.08
N VAL A 17 -10.70 0.71 -8.02
CA VAL A 17 -11.53 -0.28 -7.30
C VAL A 17 -11.51 -0.02 -5.79
N VAL A 18 -10.34 0.26 -5.21
CA VAL A 18 -10.22 0.66 -3.80
C VAL A 18 -11.03 1.93 -3.54
N ASP A 19 -10.96 2.90 -4.45
CA ASP A 19 -11.65 4.18 -4.34
C ASP A 19 -13.16 4.04 -4.27
N GLY A 20 -13.73 3.07 -4.98
CA GLY A 20 -15.16 2.75 -4.95
C GLY A 20 -15.60 1.84 -3.80
N ALA A 21 -14.70 1.36 -2.94
CA ALA A 21 -15.04 0.38 -1.91
C ALA A 21 -15.72 0.99 -0.66
N ALA A 22 -15.52 2.28 -0.42
CA ALA A 22 -16.12 3.04 0.69
C ALA A 22 -16.13 4.54 0.35
N GLU A 23 -16.84 5.33 1.16
CA GLU A 23 -16.84 6.79 1.04
C GLU A 23 -15.41 7.37 1.00
N PRO A 24 -15.18 8.49 0.28
CA PRO A 24 -13.86 9.11 0.20
C PRO A 24 -13.26 9.40 1.58
N GLY A 25 -12.02 8.97 1.79
CA GLY A 25 -11.29 9.16 3.05
C GLY A 25 -11.70 8.21 4.18
N ALA A 26 -12.76 7.41 4.04
CA ALA A 26 -13.13 6.42 5.04
C ALA A 26 -12.04 5.32 5.12
N PRO A 27 -11.62 4.92 6.33
CA PRO A 27 -10.59 3.91 6.50
C PRO A 27 -11.08 2.53 6.03
N LEU A 28 -10.14 1.72 5.54
CA LEU A 28 -10.37 0.35 5.09
C LEU A 28 -9.52 -0.65 5.88
N ASP A 29 -9.96 -1.90 5.88
CA ASP A 29 -9.13 -3.06 6.23
C ASP A 29 -8.69 -3.73 4.91
N VAL A 30 -7.40 -3.71 4.60
CA VAL A 30 -6.86 -4.12 3.29
C VAL A 30 -5.80 -5.21 3.42
N LEU A 31 -5.97 -6.30 2.67
CA LEU A 31 -4.96 -7.34 2.49
C LEU A 31 -4.36 -7.25 1.08
N HIS A 32 -3.05 -7.06 1.01
CA HIS A 32 -2.29 -7.04 -0.25
C HIS A 32 -1.53 -8.36 -0.40
N LEU A 33 -1.82 -9.12 -1.45
CA LEU A 33 -1.07 -10.31 -1.83
C LEU A 33 -0.02 -9.92 -2.88
N GLY A 34 1.21 -9.70 -2.42
CA GLY A 34 2.28 -9.03 -3.16
C GLY A 34 2.24 -7.51 -2.94
N GLY A 35 3.42 -6.92 -2.72
CA GLY A 35 3.53 -5.50 -2.35
C GLY A 35 3.81 -4.55 -3.51
N GLY A 36 4.52 -5.00 -4.56
CA GLY A 36 4.91 -4.14 -5.69
C GLY A 36 5.64 -2.86 -5.23
N ALA A 37 6.73 -3.05 -4.47
CA ALA A 37 7.44 -1.99 -3.74
C ALA A 37 6.58 -1.18 -2.75
N LEU A 38 5.43 -1.72 -2.35
CA LEU A 38 4.42 -1.11 -1.47
C LEU A 38 3.79 0.15 -2.10
N THR A 39 3.63 0.16 -3.43
CA THR A 39 3.04 1.30 -4.16
C THR A 39 1.58 1.51 -3.79
N LEU A 40 0.73 0.49 -3.98
CA LEU A 40 -0.69 0.58 -3.64
C LEU A 40 -0.94 0.71 -2.12
N PRO A 41 -0.19 0.02 -1.23
CA PRO A 41 -0.26 0.29 0.21
C PRO A 41 -0.02 1.75 0.60
N ARG A 42 0.98 2.41 0.01
CA ARG A 42 1.26 3.84 0.27
C ARG A 42 0.15 4.74 -0.26
N TYR A 43 -0.40 4.42 -1.42
CA TYR A 43 -1.56 5.12 -1.96
C TYR A 43 -2.74 5.07 -0.97
N VAL A 44 -3.10 3.88 -0.48
CA VAL A 44 -4.19 3.70 0.50
C VAL A 44 -3.90 4.45 1.79
N ALA A 45 -2.68 4.38 2.32
CA ALA A 45 -2.31 5.10 3.55
C ALA A 45 -2.47 6.62 3.40
N ALA A 46 -2.18 7.16 2.20
CA ALA A 46 -2.29 8.58 1.91
C ALA A 46 -3.74 9.05 1.67
N THR A 47 -4.53 8.27 0.92
CA THR A 47 -5.91 8.64 0.56
C THR A 47 -6.94 8.25 1.61
N ARG A 48 -6.61 7.30 2.49
CA ARG A 48 -7.48 6.78 3.56
C ARG A 48 -6.71 6.62 4.87
N PRO A 49 -6.34 7.72 5.54
CA PRO A 49 -5.66 7.67 6.83
C PRO A 49 -6.43 6.85 7.87
N GLY A 50 -5.72 6.05 8.66
CA GLY A 50 -6.31 5.16 9.67
C GLY A 50 -6.70 3.77 9.16
N SER A 51 -6.51 3.48 7.87
CA SER A 51 -6.70 2.13 7.32
C SER A 51 -5.71 1.12 7.93
N ARG A 52 -6.18 -0.09 8.26
CA ARG A 52 -5.32 -1.21 8.64
C ARG A 52 -4.94 -1.97 7.37
N GLN A 53 -3.65 -2.20 7.16
CA GLN A 53 -3.16 -2.85 5.96
C GLN A 53 -2.17 -3.96 6.29
N ASP A 54 -2.43 -5.15 5.74
CA ASP A 54 -1.51 -6.29 5.79
C ASP A 54 -0.96 -6.54 4.39
N VAL A 55 0.36 -6.60 4.26
CA VAL A 55 1.03 -6.91 3.00
C VAL A 55 1.80 -8.21 3.16
N VAL A 56 1.45 -9.21 2.36
CA VAL A 56 2.10 -10.51 2.34
C VAL A 56 2.94 -10.61 1.08
N ASP A 57 4.25 -10.78 1.22
CA ASP A 57 5.17 -10.97 0.11
C ASP A 57 6.06 -12.19 0.35
N ALA A 58 6.30 -12.99 -0.69
CA ALA A 58 7.12 -14.19 -0.60
C ALA A 58 8.62 -13.86 -0.65
N ASP A 59 9.00 -12.70 -1.17
CA ASP A 59 10.40 -12.30 -1.29
C ASP A 59 10.83 -11.42 -0.12
N ARG A 60 11.42 -12.06 0.90
CA ARG A 60 12.00 -11.38 2.06
C ARG A 60 13.12 -10.41 1.69
N GLY A 61 13.94 -10.75 0.68
CA GLY A 61 15.06 -9.93 0.23
C GLY A 61 14.56 -8.64 -0.40
N LEU A 62 13.54 -8.75 -1.26
CA LEU A 62 12.87 -7.60 -1.86
C LEU A 62 12.21 -6.71 -0.79
N LEU A 63 11.50 -7.30 0.17
CA LEU A 63 10.93 -6.52 1.29
C LEU A 63 12.00 -5.76 2.08
N GLY A 64 13.16 -6.40 2.33
CA GLY A 64 14.30 -5.76 2.97
C GLY A 64 14.80 -4.55 2.19
N LEU A 65 15.07 -4.74 0.88
CA LEU A 65 15.54 -3.70 -0.03
C LEU A 65 14.58 -2.52 -0.09
N VAL A 66 13.27 -2.78 -0.22
CA VAL A 66 12.25 -1.73 -0.27
C VAL A 66 12.20 -0.95 1.03
N ARG A 67 12.30 -1.60 2.20
CA ARG A 67 12.30 -0.89 3.50
C ARG A 67 13.55 -0.04 3.70
N GLU A 68 14.70 -0.50 3.21
CA GLU A 68 15.96 0.23 3.32
C GLU A 68 15.93 1.51 2.48
N HIS A 69 15.49 1.42 1.22
CA HIS A 69 15.53 2.55 0.29
C HIS A 69 14.27 3.40 0.27
N LEU A 70 13.12 2.84 0.65
CA LEU A 70 11.82 3.49 0.65
C LEU A 70 11.10 3.22 1.99
N PRO A 71 11.59 3.77 3.11
CA PRO A 71 10.98 3.54 4.41
C PRO A 71 9.50 3.96 4.42
N LEU A 72 8.69 3.23 5.17
CA LEU A 72 7.29 3.58 5.38
C LEU A 72 7.20 4.69 6.44
N PRO A 73 6.27 5.65 6.30
CA PRO A 73 5.98 6.61 7.35
C PRO A 73 5.45 5.92 8.62
N ASP A 74 5.81 6.49 9.77
CA ASP A 74 5.20 6.12 11.05
C ASP A 74 3.68 6.31 10.99
N GLY A 75 2.94 5.40 11.63
CA GLY A 75 1.48 5.47 11.64
C GLY A 75 0.81 5.17 10.29
N SER A 76 1.53 4.68 9.28
CA SER A 76 0.97 4.31 7.97
C SER A 76 -0.06 3.17 8.01
N GLY A 77 -0.17 2.45 9.13
CA GLY A 77 -1.09 1.32 9.30
C GLY A 77 -0.70 0.06 8.51
N ILE A 78 0.49 0.06 7.89
CA ILE A 78 0.99 -1.04 7.05
C ILE A 78 1.83 -2.00 7.89
N THR A 79 1.41 -3.27 7.92
CA THR A 79 2.13 -4.39 8.52
C THR A 79 2.62 -5.33 7.43
N LEU A 80 3.91 -5.71 7.49
CA LEU A 80 4.54 -6.55 6.48
C LEU A 80 4.71 -7.98 7.00
N HIS A 81 4.32 -8.95 6.17
CA HIS A 81 4.45 -10.38 6.42
C HIS A 81 5.30 -10.98 5.31
N ALA A 82 6.42 -11.60 5.68
CA ALA A 82 7.24 -12.37 4.75
C ALA A 82 6.80 -13.85 4.81
N ALA A 83 6.28 -14.36 3.70
CA ALA A 83 5.82 -15.74 3.54
C ALA A 83 6.92 -16.68 3.03
#